data_AF-S4RC81-F1
#
_entry.id   AF-S4RC81-F1
#
_cell.length_a   1.000
_cell.length_b   1.000
_cell.length_c   1.000
_cell.angle_alpha   90.00
_cell.angle_beta   90.00
_cell.angle_gamma   90.00
#
_symmetry.space_group_name_H-M   'P 1'
#
loop_
_entity.id
_entity.type
_entity.pdbx_description
1 polymer ?
#
loop_
_entity_poly.entity_id
_entity_poly.type
_entity_poly.pdbx_seq_one_letter_code
_entity_poly.pdbx_strand_id
1 'polypeptide(L)'
;CYIFSNNTVGCDNVVYSSIKAWKHHKGIVEHQIEALQDKIKNLKEVKGHLKTKRPEKCHCERKSYFTKGKLFNAKTHLKVDTEHPFKEAKPWQRQYNMEKRKKKERKILKRLKTGDNCNFPGLTCFTQDSTHWQTPPYTHLGSFCACTSASNSTYWCMRTMNETHNTLFCEFATGVVEYYDLNVDRYQLTNTARLLPQPDLESFQAELKDLRGCQGHKQCNP
;
A
#
# COMPACT_ATOMS: atom_id res chain seq x y z
N CYS A 1 -22.07 1.76 -12.94
CA CYS A 1 -22.34 2.45 -11.67
C CYS A 1 -22.37 3.95 -11.88
N TYR A 2 -23.17 4.66 -11.08
CA TYR A 2 -23.39 6.11 -11.15
C TYR A 2 -23.42 6.66 -9.72
N ILE A 3 -22.99 7.90 -9.53
CA ILE A 3 -23.10 8.63 -8.26
C ILE A 3 -24.28 9.58 -8.39
N PHE A 4 -25.25 9.47 -7.50
CA PHE A 4 -26.41 10.36 -7.44
C PHE A 4 -26.08 11.64 -6.66
N SER A 5 -26.87 12.70 -6.88
CA SER A 5 -26.66 14.03 -6.26
C SER A 5 -26.75 14.04 -4.72
N ASN A 6 -27.27 12.99 -4.12
CA ASN A 6 -27.32 12.74 -2.67
C ASN A 6 -26.10 11.92 -2.15
N ASN A 7 -25.05 11.79 -2.96
CA ASN A 7 -23.84 10.98 -2.72
C ASN A 7 -24.05 9.46 -2.56
N THR A 8 -25.24 8.92 -2.89
CA THR A 8 -25.39 7.46 -2.96
C THR A 8 -24.88 6.91 -4.29
N VAL A 9 -24.42 5.66 -4.29
CA VAL A 9 -23.88 4.99 -5.48
C VAL A 9 -24.85 3.91 -5.95
N GLY A 10 -25.35 4.03 -7.17
CA GLY A 10 -26.15 3.01 -7.84
C GLY A 10 -25.31 2.20 -8.83
N CYS A 11 -25.50 0.89 -8.88
CA CYS A 11 -24.88 0.01 -9.87
C CYS A 11 -25.95 -0.93 -10.43
N ASP A 12 -25.79 -1.35 -11.69
CA ASP A 12 -26.69 -2.34 -12.29
C ASP A 12 -26.66 -3.66 -11.52
N ASN A 13 -27.80 -4.34 -11.43
CA ASN A 13 -27.93 -5.64 -10.73
C ASN A 13 -26.94 -6.69 -11.26
N VAL A 14 -26.50 -6.58 -12.52
CA VAL A 14 -25.46 -7.42 -13.13
C VAL A 14 -24.14 -7.36 -12.34
N VAL A 15 -23.79 -6.22 -11.73
CA VAL A 15 -22.59 -6.07 -10.88
C VAL A 15 -22.69 -6.94 -9.62
N TYR A 16 -23.89 -7.07 -9.03
CA TYR A 16 -24.13 -7.85 -7.82
C TYR A 16 -24.52 -9.31 -8.08
N SER A 17 -24.81 -9.67 -9.34
CA SER A 17 -25.23 -11.02 -9.77
C SER A 17 -24.26 -12.15 -9.36
N SER A 18 -22.97 -11.85 -9.22
CA SER A 18 -21.98 -12.80 -8.73
C SER A 18 -20.74 -12.11 -8.16
N ILE A 19 -20.04 -12.79 -7.25
CA ILE A 19 -18.75 -12.35 -6.69
C ILE A 19 -17.72 -12.10 -7.82
N LYS A 20 -17.77 -12.85 -8.91
CA LYS A 20 -16.88 -12.70 -10.07
C LYS A 20 -17.20 -11.41 -10.86
N ALA A 21 -18.48 -11.12 -11.12
CA ALA A 21 -18.92 -9.89 -11.77
C ALA A 21 -18.57 -8.65 -10.93
N TRP A 22 -18.83 -8.71 -9.61
CA TRP A 22 -18.50 -7.63 -8.68
C TRP A 22 -16.99 -7.34 -8.66
N LYS A 23 -16.15 -8.38 -8.51
CA LYS A 23 -14.68 -8.23 -8.54
C LYS A 23 -14.18 -7.62 -9.85
N HIS A 24 -14.73 -8.05 -10.98
CA HIS A 24 -14.37 -7.52 -12.30
C HIS A 24 -14.75 -6.03 -12.44
N HIS A 25 -15.98 -5.65 -12.06
CA HIS A 25 -16.43 -4.26 -12.15
C HIS A 25 -15.64 -3.34 -11.19
N LYS A 26 -15.36 -3.81 -9.96
CA LYS A 26 -14.50 -3.11 -9.01
C LYS A 26 -13.10 -2.86 -9.58
N GLY A 27 -12.46 -3.87 -10.17
CA GLY A 27 -11.13 -3.74 -10.78
C GLY A 27 -11.08 -2.74 -11.95
N ILE A 28 -12.15 -2.64 -12.74
CA ILE A 28 -12.27 -1.62 -13.80
C ILE A 28 -12.29 -0.21 -13.18
N VAL A 29 -13.07 0.01 -12.12
CA VAL A 29 -13.15 1.30 -11.42
C VAL A 29 -11.81 1.66 -10.77
N GLU A 30 -11.13 0.72 -10.13
CA GLU A 30 -9.78 0.93 -9.56
C GLU A 30 -8.76 1.37 -10.62
N HIS A 31 -8.75 0.72 -11.79
CA HIS A 31 -7.87 1.11 -12.92
C HIS A 31 -8.23 2.49 -13.50
N GLN A 32 -9.51 2.85 -13.58
CA GLN A 32 -9.94 4.18 -14.02
C GLN A 32 -9.50 5.28 -13.04
N ILE A 33 -9.54 5.00 -11.73
CA ILE A 33 -9.03 5.91 -10.69
C ILE A 33 -7.52 6.13 -10.86
N GLU A 34 -6.72 5.06 -11.00
CA GLU A 34 -5.26 5.15 -11.20
C GLU A 34 -4.91 6.00 -12.44
N ALA A 35 -5.57 5.73 -13.58
CA ALA A 35 -5.34 6.48 -14.81
C ALA A 35 -5.71 7.97 -14.72
N LEU A 36 -6.78 8.32 -14.00
CA LEU A 36 -7.17 9.71 -13.76
C LEU A 36 -6.22 10.42 -12.77
N GLN A 37 -5.74 9.72 -11.74
CA GLN A 37 -4.75 10.25 -10.80
C GLN A 37 -3.42 10.56 -11.50
N ASP A 38 -2.94 9.69 -12.39
CA ASP A 38 -1.75 9.94 -13.21
C ASP A 38 -1.96 11.14 -14.16
N LYS A 39 -3.15 11.27 -14.77
CA LYS A 39 -3.47 12.44 -15.61
C LYS A 39 -3.47 13.74 -14.80
N ILE A 40 -4.02 13.72 -13.57
CA ILE A 40 -3.97 14.86 -12.64
C ILE A 40 -2.53 15.19 -12.23
N LYS A 41 -1.69 14.19 -11.98
CA LYS A 41 -0.27 14.36 -11.64
C LYS A 41 0.50 15.04 -12.78
N ASN A 42 0.35 14.55 -14.01
CA ASN A 42 0.96 15.15 -15.20
C ASN A 42 0.48 16.60 -15.40
N LEU A 43 -0.81 16.89 -15.21
CA LEU A 43 -1.35 18.25 -15.30
C LEU A 43 -0.85 19.17 -14.17
N LYS A 44 -0.61 18.64 -12.96
CA LYS A 44 0.03 19.38 -11.86
C LYS A 44 1.48 19.73 -12.19
N GLU A 45 2.22 18.82 -12.83
CA GLU A 45 3.60 19.08 -13.30
C GLU A 45 3.63 20.16 -14.40
N VAL A 46 2.74 20.07 -15.41
CA VAL A 46 2.58 21.10 -16.44
C VAL A 46 2.19 22.45 -15.82
N LYS A 47 1.25 22.48 -14.87
CA LYS A 47 0.88 23.70 -14.12
C LYS A 47 2.06 24.27 -13.32
N GLY A 48 2.92 23.42 -12.75
CA GLY A 48 4.16 23.81 -12.10
C GLY A 48 5.14 24.46 -13.08
N HIS A 49 5.37 23.80 -14.21
CA HIS A 49 6.22 24.33 -15.29
C HIS A 49 5.73 25.69 -15.79
N LEU A 50 4.43 25.85 -16.07
CA LEU A 50 3.83 27.12 -16.52
C LEU A 50 3.92 28.23 -15.46
N LYS A 51 3.94 27.88 -14.16
CA LYS A 51 4.23 28.86 -13.09
C LYS A 51 5.70 29.29 -13.11
N THR A 52 6.64 28.35 -13.24
CA THR A 52 8.09 28.62 -13.22
C THR A 52 8.59 29.29 -14.50
N LYS A 53 7.95 29.02 -15.64
CA LYS A 53 8.23 29.64 -16.94
C LYS A 53 7.24 30.75 -17.29
N ARG A 54 6.55 31.32 -16.30
CA ARG A 54 5.70 32.50 -16.46
C ARG A 54 6.56 33.66 -17.01
N PRO A 55 6.27 34.19 -18.22
CA PRO A 55 7.00 35.35 -18.73
C PRO A 55 6.77 36.57 -17.83
N GLU A 56 7.81 37.34 -17.57
CA GLU A 56 7.73 38.52 -16.69
C GLU A 56 6.96 39.70 -17.32
N LYS A 57 6.76 39.69 -18.64
CA LYS A 57 5.96 40.67 -19.38
C LYS A 57 5.08 40.00 -20.42
N CYS A 58 3.81 40.39 -20.48
CA CYS A 58 2.95 40.08 -21.62
C CYS A 58 3.38 40.94 -22.84
N HIS A 59 3.58 40.31 -23.99
CA HIS A 59 3.53 40.99 -25.28
C HIS A 59 2.09 40.99 -25.80
N CYS A 60 1.29 41.91 -25.28
CA CYS A 60 0.02 42.30 -25.89
C CYS A 60 0.29 43.35 -26.98
N GLU A 61 0.35 42.96 -28.25
CA GLU A 61 0.45 43.94 -29.34
C GLU A 61 -0.90 44.62 -29.61
N ARG A 62 -1.01 45.84 -29.09
CA ARG A 62 -1.67 47.04 -29.66
C ARG A 62 -3.20 47.19 -29.55
N LYS A 63 -3.55 48.40 -29.04
CA LYS A 63 -4.87 49.05 -28.95
C LYS A 63 -5.81 48.39 -27.91
N SER A 64 -6.35 49.11 -26.92
CA SER A 64 -6.71 50.53 -26.89
C SER A 64 -6.15 51.33 -25.68
N TYR A 65 -5.76 52.59 -25.95
CA TYR A 65 -5.49 53.76 -25.08
C TYR A 65 -5.14 53.56 -23.57
N PHE A 66 -3.90 53.85 -23.18
CA PHE A 66 -3.51 55.18 -22.66
C PHE A 66 -1.99 55.34 -22.49
N THR A 67 -1.49 56.57 -22.56
CA THR A 67 -0.05 56.92 -22.56
C THR A 67 0.30 57.81 -21.36
N LYS A 68 1.47 57.63 -20.72
CA LYS A 68 2.35 58.71 -20.19
C LYS A 68 3.67 58.17 -19.61
N GLY A 69 4.79 58.84 -19.93
CA GLY A 69 6.17 58.50 -19.50
C GLY A 69 6.87 57.47 -20.42
N LYS A 70 7.82 57.76 -21.32
CA LYS A 70 9.09 58.53 -21.21
C LYS A 70 9.94 58.08 -20.01
N LEU A 71 11.18 57.56 -20.13
CA LEU A 71 12.01 57.17 -21.29
C LEU A 71 12.53 55.71 -21.03
N PHE A 72 13.52 55.07 -21.67
CA PHE A 72 14.60 55.46 -22.60
C PHE A 72 15.00 54.26 -23.52
N ASN A 73 16.02 54.45 -24.38
CA ASN A 73 16.55 53.43 -25.30
C ASN A 73 17.73 52.66 -24.68
N ALA A 74 17.95 51.39 -25.08
CA ALA A 74 19.00 51.06 -26.06
C ALA A 74 19.26 49.54 -26.22
N LYS A 75 19.69 49.18 -27.44
CA LYS A 75 20.43 47.97 -27.84
C LYS A 75 19.69 46.62 -27.78
N THR A 76 19.01 46.37 -28.88
CA THR A 76 18.95 45.07 -29.57
C THR A 76 20.20 44.21 -29.38
N HIS A 77 19.99 42.96 -28.95
CA HIS A 77 20.72 41.84 -29.51
C HIS A 77 19.73 40.70 -29.75
N LEU A 78 19.41 40.43 -31.02
CA LEU A 78 18.76 39.17 -31.36
C LEU A 78 19.74 38.04 -31.00
N LYS A 79 19.29 37.12 -30.17
CA LYS A 79 19.73 35.73 -30.22
C LYS A 79 18.48 34.87 -30.36
N VAL A 80 18.30 34.34 -31.57
CA VAL A 80 17.38 33.23 -31.83
C VAL A 80 18.11 31.97 -31.39
N ASP A 81 18.23 31.80 -30.06
CA ASP A 81 18.73 30.56 -29.47
C ASP A 81 17.57 29.56 -29.47
N THR A 82 17.43 28.93 -30.64
CA THR A 82 16.57 27.78 -30.87
C THR A 82 17.11 26.62 -30.04
N GLU A 83 16.56 26.38 -28.85
CA GLU A 83 16.37 25.05 -28.24
C GLU A 83 15.76 25.17 -26.84
N HIS A 84 14.56 24.60 -26.66
CA HIS A 84 13.94 24.48 -25.34
C HIS A 84 14.40 23.18 -24.66
N PRO A 85 15.10 23.23 -23.50
CA PRO A 85 15.41 22.04 -22.74
C PRO A 85 14.18 21.62 -21.93
N PHE A 86 13.20 21.02 -22.60
CA PHE A 86 12.41 19.99 -21.94
C PHE A 86 13.42 18.93 -21.48
N LYS A 87 13.49 18.65 -20.18
CA LYS A 87 14.36 17.57 -19.68
C LYS A 87 13.77 16.25 -20.15
N GLU A 88 14.11 15.86 -21.37
CA GLU A 88 13.84 14.54 -21.90
C GLU A 88 14.33 13.53 -20.87
N ALA A 89 13.41 12.70 -20.36
CA ALA A 89 13.79 11.51 -19.63
C ALA A 89 14.81 10.77 -20.50
N LYS A 90 16.05 10.63 -20.01
CA LYS A 90 17.20 10.18 -20.79
C LYS A 90 16.81 8.88 -21.51
N PRO A 91 17.29 8.58 -22.74
CA PRO A 91 16.81 7.43 -23.52
C PRO A 91 16.74 6.11 -22.73
N TRP A 92 17.73 5.86 -21.86
CA TRP A 92 17.76 4.71 -20.95
C TRP A 92 16.62 4.69 -19.90
N GLN A 93 16.14 5.84 -19.41
CA GLN A 93 14.98 5.93 -18.51
C GLN A 93 13.67 5.59 -19.24
N ARG A 94 13.53 6.04 -20.50
CA ARG A 94 12.38 5.67 -21.35
C ARG A 94 12.37 4.16 -21.62
N GLN A 95 13.52 3.59 -21.95
CA GLN A 95 13.70 2.15 -22.16
C GLN A 95 13.43 1.33 -20.88
N TYR A 96 14.00 1.71 -19.75
CA TYR A 96 13.76 1.07 -18.44
C TYR A 96 12.28 1.07 -18.05
N ASN A 97 11.57 2.19 -18.27
CA ASN A 97 10.13 2.27 -17.99
C ASN A 97 9.30 1.40 -18.94
N MET A 98 9.67 1.30 -20.22
CA MET A 98 9.05 0.35 -21.16
C MET A 98 9.29 -1.11 -20.77
N GLU A 99 10.51 -1.46 -20.35
CA GLU A 99 10.81 -2.80 -19.84
C GLU A 99 10.03 -3.13 -18.56
N LYS A 100 9.90 -2.15 -17.64
CA LYS A 100 9.12 -2.29 -16.42
C LYS A 100 7.63 -2.52 -16.72
N ARG A 101 7.08 -1.84 -17.73
CA ARG A 101 5.73 -2.10 -18.27
C ARG A 101 5.62 -3.50 -18.87
N LYS A 102 6.50 -3.89 -19.80
CA LYS A 102 6.52 -5.25 -20.39
C LYS A 102 6.65 -6.35 -19.33
N LYS A 103 7.43 -6.12 -18.26
CA LYS A 103 7.55 -7.03 -17.11
C LYS A 103 6.25 -7.12 -16.29
N LYS A 104 5.52 -6.00 -16.08
CA LYS A 104 4.18 -6.01 -15.47
C LYS A 104 3.16 -6.76 -16.36
N GLU A 105 3.10 -6.43 -17.65
CA GLU A 105 2.19 -7.02 -18.64
C GLU A 105 2.39 -8.55 -18.74
N ARG A 106 3.64 -9.03 -18.81
CA ARG A 106 3.95 -10.48 -18.76
C ARG A 106 3.47 -11.16 -17.47
N LYS A 107 3.59 -10.51 -16.31
CA LYS A 107 3.09 -11.06 -15.04
C LYS A 107 1.57 -11.15 -15.01
N ILE A 108 0.87 -10.14 -15.54
CA ILE A 108 -0.60 -10.14 -15.66
C ILE A 108 -1.07 -11.23 -16.62
N LEU A 109 -0.45 -11.33 -17.80
CA LEU A 109 -0.80 -12.36 -18.80
C LEU A 109 -0.52 -13.78 -18.29
N LYS A 110 0.58 -14.00 -17.55
CA LYS A 110 0.83 -15.29 -16.89
C LYS A 110 -0.28 -15.64 -15.90
N ARG A 111 -0.65 -14.71 -15.01
CA ARG A 111 -1.76 -14.90 -14.03
C ARG A 111 -3.09 -15.22 -14.71
N LEU A 112 -3.44 -14.50 -15.78
CA LEU A 112 -4.65 -14.77 -16.57
C LEU A 112 -4.63 -16.17 -17.21
N LYS A 113 -3.45 -16.65 -17.65
CA LYS A 113 -3.29 -17.99 -18.24
C LYS A 113 -3.31 -19.12 -17.20
N THR A 114 -2.73 -18.92 -16.01
CA THR A 114 -2.80 -19.91 -14.92
C THR A 114 -4.16 -19.93 -14.21
N GLY A 115 -4.95 -18.86 -14.32
CA GLY A 115 -6.15 -18.66 -13.50
C GLY A 115 -5.84 -18.21 -12.06
N ASP A 116 -4.65 -17.63 -11.82
CA ASP A 116 -4.19 -17.17 -10.51
C ASP A 116 -5.03 -15.99 -9.99
N ASN A 117 -6.16 -16.30 -9.35
CA ASN A 117 -7.03 -15.33 -8.68
C ASN A 117 -6.48 -14.87 -7.30
N CYS A 118 -5.23 -15.23 -6.99
CA CYS A 118 -4.62 -15.10 -5.68
C CYS A 118 -4.00 -13.72 -5.42
N ASN A 119 -4.80 -12.67 -5.57
CA ASN A 119 -4.36 -11.29 -5.33
C ASN A 119 -5.50 -10.49 -4.71
N PHE A 120 -5.63 -10.57 -3.39
CA PHE A 120 -6.66 -9.89 -2.63
C PHE A 120 -6.18 -8.48 -2.23
N PRO A 121 -6.99 -7.42 -2.41
CA PRO A 121 -6.58 -6.06 -2.04
C PRO A 121 -6.17 -5.97 -0.56
N GLY A 122 -5.00 -5.38 -0.28
CA GLY A 122 -4.46 -5.24 1.09
C GLY A 122 -3.81 -6.50 1.67
N LEU A 123 -3.70 -7.60 0.93
CA LEU A 123 -3.10 -8.87 1.39
C LEU A 123 -1.99 -9.34 0.45
N THR A 124 -0.90 -9.85 1.00
CA THR A 124 0.11 -10.60 0.25
C THR A 124 -0.32 -12.05 0.15
N CYS A 125 -0.91 -12.42 -0.98
CA CYS A 125 -1.37 -13.78 -1.23
C CYS A 125 -0.52 -14.48 -2.28
N PHE A 126 -0.33 -15.79 -2.07
CA PHE A 126 0.41 -16.68 -2.94
C PHE A 126 -0.45 -17.90 -3.23
N THR A 127 -0.45 -18.35 -4.49
CA THR A 127 -1.02 -19.65 -4.84
C THR A 127 -0.11 -20.74 -4.27
N GLN A 128 -0.64 -21.61 -3.41
CA GLN A 128 0.01 -22.85 -2.99
C GLN A 128 -0.62 -24.01 -3.76
N ASP A 129 0.21 -24.89 -4.29
CA ASP A 129 -0.20 -26.11 -4.98
C ASP A 129 0.51 -27.34 -4.37
N SER A 130 0.27 -28.52 -4.93
CA SER A 130 0.88 -29.77 -4.46
C SER A 130 2.41 -29.83 -4.63
N THR A 131 3.03 -28.90 -5.37
CA THR A 131 4.49 -28.78 -5.54
C THR A 131 5.14 -27.82 -4.54
N HIS A 132 4.35 -27.12 -3.74
CA HIS A 132 4.87 -26.17 -2.74
C HIS A 132 5.64 -26.86 -1.60
N TRP A 133 5.19 -28.03 -1.18
CA TRP A 133 5.72 -28.75 -0.03
C TRP A 133 6.85 -29.69 -0.47
N GLN A 134 8.05 -29.53 0.10
CA GLN A 134 9.19 -30.42 -0.18
C GLN A 134 9.13 -31.74 0.59
N THR A 135 8.37 -31.79 1.68
CA THR A 135 8.16 -32.95 2.55
C THR A 135 6.67 -33.14 2.85
N PRO A 136 6.21 -34.35 3.19
CA PRO A 136 4.81 -34.60 3.58
C PRO A 136 4.36 -33.75 4.79
N PRO A 137 3.05 -33.47 4.94
CA PRO A 137 1.95 -33.94 4.10
C PRO A 137 1.76 -33.10 2.82
N TYR A 138 1.75 -33.77 1.66
CA TYR A 138 1.44 -33.11 0.39
C TYR A 138 -0.05 -32.80 0.29
N THR A 139 -0.40 -31.61 -0.21
CA THR A 139 -1.79 -31.18 -0.33
C THR A 139 -2.48 -31.88 -1.51
N HIS A 140 -3.61 -32.52 -1.22
CA HIS A 140 -4.44 -33.26 -2.17
C HIS A 140 -5.72 -32.51 -2.56
N LEU A 141 -5.96 -31.33 -1.98
CA LEU A 141 -7.13 -30.46 -2.20
C LEU A 141 -6.99 -29.52 -3.42
N GLY A 142 -5.97 -29.70 -4.26
CA GLY A 142 -5.68 -28.82 -5.38
C GLY A 142 -4.99 -27.50 -4.99
N SER A 143 -4.92 -26.55 -5.93
CA SER A 143 -4.31 -25.24 -5.70
C SER A 143 -5.24 -24.32 -4.91
N PHE A 144 -4.70 -23.70 -3.85
CA PHE A 144 -5.43 -22.80 -2.97
C PHE A 144 -4.65 -21.51 -2.71
N CYS A 145 -5.30 -20.55 -2.05
CA CYS A 145 -4.71 -19.26 -1.73
C CYS A 145 -4.22 -19.19 -0.29
N ALA A 146 -2.91 -19.12 -0.11
CA ALA A 146 -2.29 -18.75 1.15
C ALA A 146 -2.13 -17.22 1.19
N CYS A 147 -3.00 -16.55 1.95
CA CYS A 147 -2.92 -15.11 2.19
C CYS A 147 -2.30 -14.82 3.55
N THR A 148 -1.07 -14.29 3.57
CA THR A 148 -0.50 -13.73 4.78
C THR A 148 -1.07 -12.32 4.98
N SER A 149 -1.98 -12.15 5.95
CA SER A 149 -2.26 -10.80 6.46
C SER A 149 -1.23 -10.49 7.52
N ALA A 150 -0.54 -9.35 7.39
CA ALA A 150 0.38 -8.90 8.42
C ALA A 150 -0.35 -8.75 9.78
N SER A 151 -1.64 -8.38 9.76
CA SER A 151 -2.47 -8.23 10.95
C SER A 151 -2.73 -9.52 11.74
N ASN A 152 -2.89 -10.67 11.09
CA ASN A 152 -3.16 -11.95 11.78
C ASN A 152 -1.88 -12.61 12.31
N SER A 153 -0.71 -12.11 11.91
CA SER A 153 0.60 -12.49 12.47
C SER A 153 1.25 -11.34 13.26
N THR A 154 0.52 -10.26 13.53
CA THR A 154 0.96 -9.21 14.46
C THR A 154 0.50 -9.60 15.86
N TYR A 155 1.46 -9.84 16.73
CA TYR A 155 1.23 -10.11 18.14
C TYR A 155 2.28 -9.37 18.97
N TRP A 156 1.95 -9.15 20.25
CA TRP A 156 2.89 -8.70 21.26
C TRP A 156 3.01 -9.81 22.30
N CYS A 157 4.24 -10.16 22.68
CA CYS A 157 4.50 -11.16 23.71
C CYS A 157 5.33 -10.57 24.85
N MET A 158 5.10 -11.11 26.03
CA MET A 158 5.85 -10.86 27.25
C MET A 158 6.37 -12.19 27.79
N ARG A 159 7.58 -12.16 28.32
CA ARG A 159 8.35 -13.36 28.66
C ARG A 159 9.01 -13.17 30.03
N THR A 160 8.55 -13.94 31.01
CA THR A 160 9.02 -13.82 32.41
C THR A 160 9.90 -15.01 32.76
N MET A 161 11.20 -14.78 32.96
CA MET A 161 12.20 -15.82 33.27
C MET A 161 12.86 -15.50 34.62
N ASN A 162 12.24 -15.99 35.69
CA ASN A 162 12.72 -15.90 37.07
C ASN A 162 12.96 -17.32 37.63
N GLU A 163 13.52 -17.43 38.84
CA GLU A 163 13.77 -18.73 39.50
C GLU A 163 12.51 -19.61 39.63
N THR A 164 11.35 -18.98 39.79
CA THR A 164 10.05 -19.64 40.03
C THR A 164 9.10 -19.62 38.83
N HIS A 165 9.30 -18.72 37.86
CA HIS A 165 8.36 -18.48 36.77
C HIS A 165 9.08 -18.49 35.42
N ASN A 166 8.55 -19.27 34.48
CA ASN A 166 9.15 -19.49 33.16
C ASN A 166 8.09 -19.35 32.07
N THR A 167 7.38 -18.23 32.05
CA THR A 167 6.13 -18.07 31.31
C THR A 167 6.30 -17.24 30.03
N LEU A 168 5.48 -17.52 29.03
CA LEU A 168 5.32 -16.74 27.81
C LEU A 168 3.84 -16.43 27.62
N PHE A 169 3.48 -15.14 27.62
CA PHE A 169 2.14 -14.65 27.33
C PHE A 169 2.16 -13.85 26.04
N CYS A 170 1.16 -14.02 25.17
CA CYS A 170 1.06 -13.33 23.89
C CYS A 170 -0.38 -12.86 23.61
N GLU A 171 -0.52 -11.63 23.12
CA GLU A 171 -1.77 -11.04 22.64
C GLU A 171 -1.64 -10.74 21.14
N PHE A 172 -2.47 -11.37 20.31
CA PHE A 172 -2.57 -11.09 18.89
C PHE A 172 -3.40 -9.83 18.65
N ALA A 173 -3.12 -9.08 17.58
CA ALA A 173 -3.92 -7.93 17.16
C ALA A 173 -5.38 -8.27 16.79
N THR A 174 -5.72 -9.57 16.69
CA THR A 174 -7.07 -10.11 16.52
C THR A 174 -7.82 -10.35 17.84
N GLY A 175 -7.18 -10.15 18.99
CA GLY A 175 -7.74 -10.43 20.32
C GLY A 175 -7.61 -11.90 20.78
N VAL A 176 -6.91 -12.75 20.01
CA VAL A 176 -6.53 -14.09 20.47
C VAL A 176 -5.41 -13.96 21.50
N VAL A 177 -5.53 -14.66 22.62
CA VAL A 177 -4.50 -14.73 23.66
C VAL A 177 -3.91 -16.13 23.76
N GLU A 178 -2.60 -16.19 24.02
CA GLU A 178 -1.87 -17.42 24.26
C GLU A 178 -1.03 -17.32 25.53
N TYR A 179 -0.93 -18.43 26.25
CA TYR A 179 -0.13 -18.55 27.47
C TYR A 179 0.50 -19.94 27.52
N TYR A 180 1.79 -19.96 27.84
CA TYR A 180 2.60 -21.17 27.97
C TYR A 180 3.49 -21.06 29.21
N ASP A 181 3.47 -22.07 30.07
CA ASP A 181 4.52 -22.28 31.09
C ASP A 181 5.59 -23.21 30.51
N LEU A 182 6.78 -22.66 30.24
CA LEU A 182 7.91 -23.37 29.62
C LEU A 182 8.64 -24.31 30.58
N ASN A 183 8.29 -24.30 31.88
CA ASN A 183 8.70 -25.36 32.81
C ASN A 183 7.97 -26.67 32.51
N VAL A 184 6.72 -26.60 32.06
CA VAL A 184 5.86 -27.75 31.76
C VAL A 184 5.85 -28.06 30.26
N ASP A 185 5.61 -27.04 29.42
CA ASP A 185 5.55 -27.14 27.96
C ASP A 185 6.67 -26.31 27.31
N ARG A 186 7.88 -26.87 27.36
CA ARG A 186 9.09 -26.28 26.74
C ARG A 186 8.91 -25.96 25.25
N TYR A 187 8.00 -26.63 24.55
CA TYR A 187 7.84 -26.56 23.10
C TYR A 187 6.60 -25.75 22.65
N GLN A 188 5.86 -25.15 23.58
CA GLN A 188 4.66 -24.34 23.32
C GLN A 188 3.61 -25.07 22.45
N LEU A 189 3.41 -26.37 22.70
CA LEU A 189 2.48 -27.20 21.94
C LEU A 189 1.01 -27.01 22.37
N THR A 190 0.77 -26.57 23.61
CA THR A 190 -0.58 -26.45 24.19
C THR A 190 -0.78 -25.06 24.79
N ASN A 191 -1.58 -24.22 24.11
CA ASN A 191 -2.02 -22.94 24.66
C ASN A 191 -2.95 -23.16 25.87
N THR A 192 -2.51 -22.72 27.05
CA THR A 192 -3.25 -22.87 28.31
C THR A 192 -3.91 -21.57 28.80
N ALA A 193 -3.97 -20.51 27.98
CA ALA A 193 -4.55 -19.20 28.38
C ALA A 193 -5.99 -19.26 28.90
N ARG A 194 -6.79 -20.24 28.44
CA ARG A 194 -8.18 -20.46 28.92
C ARG A 194 -8.28 -21.09 30.32
N LEU A 195 -7.18 -21.64 30.83
CA LEU A 195 -7.08 -22.26 32.15
C LEU A 195 -6.44 -21.30 33.18
N LEU A 196 -5.90 -20.19 32.71
CA LEU A 196 -5.29 -19.17 33.57
C LEU A 196 -6.38 -18.46 34.38
N PRO A 197 -6.17 -18.21 35.69
CA PRO A 197 -7.08 -17.38 36.47
C PRO A 197 -7.25 -15.98 35.86
N GLN A 198 -8.48 -15.47 35.90
CA GLN A 198 -8.81 -14.13 35.41
C GLN A 198 -7.90 -13.00 35.96
N PRO A 199 -7.55 -12.92 37.27
CA PRO A 199 -6.67 -11.85 37.75
C PRO A 199 -5.24 -11.93 37.19
N ASP A 200 -4.72 -13.14 36.96
CA ASP A 200 -3.39 -13.34 36.37
C ASP A 200 -3.39 -12.93 34.90
N LEU A 201 -4.47 -13.26 34.17
CA LEU A 201 -4.68 -12.82 32.78
C LEU A 201 -4.74 -11.29 32.67
N GLU A 202 -5.50 -10.64 33.56
CA GLU A 202 -5.60 -9.17 33.62
C GLU A 202 -4.26 -8.52 33.97
N SER A 203 -3.48 -9.11 34.87
CA SER A 203 -2.12 -8.68 35.20
C SER A 203 -1.20 -8.74 33.96
N PHE A 204 -1.16 -9.88 33.26
CA PHE A 204 -0.34 -10.01 32.06
C PHE A 204 -0.79 -9.09 30.91
N GLN A 205 -2.09 -8.83 30.77
CA GLN A 205 -2.61 -7.87 29.80
C GLN A 205 -2.23 -6.43 30.12
N ALA A 206 -2.27 -6.04 31.40
CA ALA A 206 -1.86 -4.71 31.85
C ALA A 206 -0.37 -4.47 31.62
N GLU A 207 0.49 -5.40 32.07
CA GLU A 207 1.94 -5.32 31.91
C GLU A 207 2.36 -5.30 30.42
N LEU A 208 1.76 -6.17 29.59
CA LEU A 208 1.99 -6.17 28.14
C LEU A 208 1.56 -4.85 27.48
N LYS A 209 0.47 -4.23 27.93
CA LYS A 209 -0.02 -2.95 27.41
C LYS A 209 0.92 -1.80 27.75
N ASP A 210 1.51 -1.79 28.94
CA ASP A 210 2.49 -0.78 29.34
C ASP A 210 3.81 -0.97 28.57
N LEU A 211 4.27 -2.21 28.41
CA LEU A 211 5.43 -2.56 27.57
C LEU A 211 5.23 -2.20 26.08
N ARG A 212 3.98 -2.17 25.58
CA ARG A 212 3.66 -1.69 24.22
C ARG A 212 3.78 -0.17 24.08
N GLY A 213 3.72 0.58 25.19
CA GLY A 213 3.82 2.04 25.20
C GLY A 213 5.25 2.59 25.40
N CYS A 214 6.13 1.81 26.00
CA CYS A 214 7.50 2.23 26.33
C CYS A 214 8.47 2.16 25.13
N GLN A 215 9.52 2.99 25.13
CA GLN A 215 10.57 2.98 24.11
C GLN A 215 11.96 2.85 24.72
N GLY A 216 12.53 1.66 24.60
CA GLY A 216 13.89 1.33 25.04
C GLY A 216 14.02 1.15 26.56
N HIS A 217 15.14 0.57 26.99
CA HIS A 217 15.37 0.15 28.38
C HIS A 217 15.04 1.22 29.44
N LYS A 218 15.34 2.50 29.17
CA LYS A 218 15.11 3.61 30.13
C LYS A 218 13.63 3.91 30.40
N GLN A 219 12.70 3.42 29.57
CA GLN A 219 11.26 3.59 29.73
C GLN A 219 10.55 2.28 30.04
N CYS A 220 11.15 1.14 29.68
CA CYS A 220 10.56 -0.20 29.80
C CYS A 220 10.99 -0.98 31.05
N ASN A 221 11.87 -0.41 31.88
CA ASN A 221 12.42 -1.07 33.06
C ASN A 221 12.44 -0.05 34.22
N PRO A 222 11.36 0.04 35.04
CA PRO A 222 11.25 0.96 36.17
C PRO A 222 12.14 0.57 37.36
#